data_AF-A0AAP3CJ34-F1
#
_entry.id   AF-A0AAP3CJ34-F1
#
_cell.length_a   1.000
_cell.length_b   1.000
_cell.length_c   1.000
_cell.angle_alpha   90.00
_cell.angle_beta   90.00
_cell.angle_gamma   90.00
#
_symmetry.space_group_name_H-M   'P 1'
#
loop_
_entity.id
_entity.type
_entity.pdbx_description
1 polymer ?
#
loop_
_entity_poly.entity_id
_entity_poly.type
_entity_poly.pdbx_seq_one_letter_code
_entity_poly.pdbx_strand_id
1 'polypeptide(L)'
;MVGLIGGGLMIIAGILIKLFPPTSINSVYGYRTRRSMSDQRLWNEANRYSASLMILSGLVIMAMGLLLRSNLIIFQLALLMAACVITFMLTEKRLKNMTYSQGGDRSGRN
;
A
#
# COMPACT_ATOMS: atom_id res chain seq x y z
N MET A 1 -7.86 -0.73 21.66
CA MET A 1 -8.68 0.30 20.96
C MET A 1 -7.98 0.85 19.72
N VAL A 2 -6.72 1.29 19.82
CA VAL A 2 -5.96 1.86 18.69
C VAL A 2 -5.84 0.91 17.50
N GLY A 3 -5.50 -0.37 17.72
CA GLY A 3 -5.41 -1.35 16.63
C GLY A 3 -6.74 -1.59 15.89
N LEU A 4 -7.87 -1.51 16.60
CA LEU A 4 -9.20 -1.67 15.97
C LEU A 4 -9.54 -0.49 15.06
N ILE A 5 -9.36 0.73 15.58
CA ILE A 5 -9.67 1.95 14.84
C ILE A 5 -8.69 2.11 13.67
N GLY A 6 -7.39 1.98 13.92
CA GLY A 6 -6.36 2.10 12.90
C GLY A 6 -6.47 1.02 11.81
N GLY A 7 -6.67 -0.24 12.21
CA GLY A 7 -6.88 -1.35 11.28
C GLY A 7 -8.14 -1.16 10.43
N GLY A 8 -9.25 -0.77 11.06
CA GLY A 8 -10.50 -0.46 10.36
C GLY A 8 -10.35 0.66 9.33
N LEU A 9 -9.67 1.76 9.70
CA LEU A 9 -9.38 2.87 8.78
C LEU A 9 -8.55 2.42 7.58
N MET A 10 -7.51 1.59 7.79
CA MET A 10 -6.71 1.05 6.68
C MET A 10 -7.53 0.16 5.74
N ILE A 11 -8.41 -0.68 6.29
CA ILE A 11 -9.32 -1.52 5.49
C ILE A 11 -10.25 -0.66 4.65
N ILE A 12 -10.92 0.32 5.27
CA ILE A 12 -11.86 1.21 4.59
C ILE A 12 -11.14 2.00 3.48
N ALA A 13 -9.96 2.56 3.78
CA ALA A 13 -9.16 3.29 2.79
C ALA A 13 -8.74 2.40 1.62
N GLY A 14 -8.27 1.17 1.89
CA GLY A 14 -7.90 0.23 0.84
C GLY A 14 -9.10 -0.21 -0.01
N ILE A 15 -10.26 -0.43 0.60
CA ILE A 15 -11.51 -0.74 -0.11
C ILE A 15 -11.95 0.44 -0.99
N LEU A 16 -11.89 1.67 -0.47
CA LEU A 16 -12.23 2.88 -1.21
C LEU A 16 -11.34 3.04 -2.46
N ILE A 17 -10.02 2.83 -2.33
CA ILE A 17 -9.10 2.89 -3.46
C ILE A 17 -9.38 1.77 -4.47
N LYS A 18 -9.86 0.60 -4.02
CA LYS A 18 -10.19 -0.52 -4.90
C LYS A 18 -11.51 -0.31 -5.64
N LEU A 19 -12.50 0.33 -5.02
CA LEU A 19 -13.79 0.70 -5.62
C LEU A 19 -13.66 1.90 -6.56
N PHE A 20 -12.87 2.90 -6.15
CA PHE A 20 -12.64 4.13 -6.90
C PHE A 20 -11.14 4.28 -7.19
N PRO A 21 -10.58 3.40 -8.06
CA PRO A 21 -9.18 3.49 -8.41
C PRO A 21 -8.90 4.80 -9.14
N PRO A 22 -7.80 5.50 -8.83
CA PRO A 22 -7.41 6.69 -9.56
C PRO A 22 -7.07 6.32 -11.00
N THR A 23 -7.93 6.70 -11.94
CA THR A 23 -7.85 6.31 -13.35
C THR A 23 -6.75 7.03 -14.12
N SER A 24 -6.35 8.22 -13.69
CA SER A 24 -5.28 9.02 -14.27
C SER A 24 -4.25 9.39 -13.22
N ILE A 25 -3.00 9.57 -13.68
CA ILE A 25 -1.94 10.17 -12.88
C ILE A 25 -2.39 11.59 -12.53
N ASN A 26 -2.71 11.81 -11.25
CA ASN A 26 -3.11 13.10 -10.75
C ASN A 26 -2.30 13.48 -9.51
N SER A 27 -2.20 14.78 -9.23
CA SER A 27 -1.40 15.31 -8.13
C SER A 27 -2.16 15.37 -6.79
N VAL A 28 -3.42 14.92 -6.72
CA VAL A 28 -4.34 15.16 -5.58
C VAL A 28 -4.75 13.88 -4.85
N TYR A 29 -4.75 12.71 -5.51
CA TYR A 29 -5.20 11.42 -4.99
C TYR A 29 -4.35 10.26 -5.55
N GLY A 30 -4.23 9.16 -4.78
CA GLY A 30 -3.48 7.96 -5.17
C GLY A 30 -2.02 7.88 -4.69
N TYR A 31 -1.37 6.76 -5.01
CA TYR A 31 0.00 6.41 -4.61
C TYR A 31 1.05 7.19 -5.42
N ARG A 32 1.45 8.36 -4.91
CA ARG A 32 2.34 9.30 -5.60
C ARG A 32 3.80 9.07 -5.25
N THR A 33 4.46 8.20 -6.00
CA THR A 33 5.93 8.10 -6.02
C THR A 33 6.47 8.39 -7.41
N ARG A 34 7.73 8.84 -7.53
CA ARG A 34 8.36 9.14 -8.83
C ARG A 34 8.26 7.97 -9.81
N ARG A 35 8.36 6.73 -9.32
CA ARG A 35 8.22 5.52 -10.14
C ARG A 35 6.77 5.20 -10.51
N SER A 36 5.82 5.43 -9.60
CA SER A 36 4.41 5.21 -9.89
C SER A 36 3.89 6.19 -10.94
N MET A 37 4.32 7.45 -10.87
CA MET A 37 3.86 8.52 -11.77
C MET A 37 4.59 8.55 -13.13
N SER A 38 5.57 7.67 -13.38
CA SER A 38 6.31 7.68 -14.65
C SER A 38 5.57 7.02 -15.82
N ASP A 39 4.62 6.12 -15.52
CA ASP A 39 3.86 5.38 -16.53
C ASP A 39 2.46 5.06 -15.97
N GLN A 40 1.41 5.18 -16.79
CA GLN A 40 0.04 4.87 -16.39
C GLN A 40 -0.14 3.43 -15.91
N ARG A 41 0.62 2.46 -16.47
CA ARG A 41 0.61 1.07 -16.01
C ARG A 41 1.18 0.93 -14.60
N LEU A 42 2.29 1.63 -14.32
CA LEU A 42 2.91 1.65 -12.99
C LEU A 42 2.02 2.38 -11.98
N TRP A 43 1.33 3.44 -12.41
CA TRP A 43 0.33 4.14 -11.61
C TRP A 43 -0.82 3.21 -11.20
N ASN A 44 -1.43 2.53 -12.17
CA ASN A 44 -2.54 1.61 -11.92
C ASN A 44 -2.12 0.47 -10.99
N GLU A 45 -0.94 -0.12 -11.22
CA GLU A 45 -0.44 -1.22 -10.40
C GLU A 45 -0.07 -0.77 -8.98
N ALA A 46 0.56 0.40 -8.82
CA ALA A 46 0.89 0.95 -7.50
C ALA A 46 -0.36 1.13 -6.64
N ASN A 47 -1.40 1.73 -7.22
CA ASN A 47 -2.67 1.97 -6.51
C ASN A 47 -3.41 0.66 -6.21
N ARG A 48 -3.45 -0.29 -7.16
CA ARG A 48 -4.08 -1.61 -6.94
C ARG A 48 -3.35 -2.42 -5.85
N TYR A 49 -2.02 -2.43 -5.91
CA TYR A 49 -1.19 -3.23 -5.00
C TYR A 49 -1.14 -2.64 -3.60
N SER A 50 -0.95 -1.32 -3.47
CA SER A 50 -0.99 -0.64 -2.17
C SER A 50 -2.35 -0.77 -1.50
N ALA A 51 -3.46 -0.62 -2.24
CA ALA A 51 -4.80 -0.84 -1.71
C ALA A 51 -4.99 -2.25 -1.14
N SER A 52 -4.49 -3.26 -1.86
CA SER A 52 -4.57 -4.66 -1.41
C SER A 52 -3.74 -4.91 -0.15
N LEU A 53 -2.54 -4.31 -0.08
CA LEU A 53 -1.69 -4.37 1.11
C LEU A 53 -2.29 -3.61 2.31
N MET A 54 -2.96 -2.48 2.08
CA MET A 54 -3.66 -1.74 3.14
C MET A 54 -4.81 -2.54 3.74
N ILE A 55 -5.59 -3.24 2.91
CA ILE A 55 -6.66 -4.14 3.39
C ILE A 55 -6.06 -5.28 4.22
N LEU A 56 -5.03 -5.96 3.69
CA LEU A 56 -4.41 -7.08 4.37
C LEU A 56 -3.76 -6.66 5.71
N SER A 57 -2.97 -5.59 5.70
CA SER A 57 -2.33 -5.07 6.91
C SER A 57 -3.35 -4.56 7.92
N GLY A 58 -4.42 -3.90 7.47
CA GLY A 58 -5.52 -3.47 8.32
C GLY A 58 -6.24 -4.65 8.99
N LEU A 59 -6.48 -5.76 8.27
CA LEU A 59 -7.03 -6.99 8.86
C LEU A 59 -6.12 -7.58 9.93
N VAL A 60 -4.81 -7.66 9.66
CA VAL A 60 -3.82 -8.17 10.63
C VAL A 60 -3.77 -7.27 11.87
N ILE A 61 -3.72 -5.95 11.70
CA ILE A 61 -3.69 -4.99 12.81
C ILE A 61 -4.99 -5.06 13.61
N MET A 62 -6.15 -5.18 12.95
CA MET A 62 -7.44 -5.29 13.62
C MET A 62 -7.53 -6.57 14.45
N ALA A 63 -7.10 -7.72 13.90
CA ALA A 63 -7.05 -8.99 14.62
C ALA A 63 -6.09 -8.92 15.82
N MET A 64 -4.89 -8.36 15.64
CA MET A 64 -3.95 -8.13 16.73
C MET A 64 -4.53 -7.15 17.78
N GLY A 65 -5.28 -6.15 17.36
CA GLY A 65 -5.96 -5.20 18.25
C GLY A 65 -7.05 -5.81 19.13
N LEU A 66 -7.64 -6.95 18.73
CA LEU A 66 -8.55 -7.75 19.56
C LEU A 66 -7.79 -8.63 20.57
N LEU A 67 -6.65 -9.19 20.15
CA LEU A 67 -5.84 -10.09 20.97
C LEU A 67 -4.97 -9.37 22.00
N LEU A 68 -4.48 -8.17 21.67
CA LEU A 68 -3.60 -7.36 22.51
C LEU A 68 -4.40 -6.55 23.53
N ARG A 69 -4.03 -6.70 24.81
CA ARG A 69 -4.62 -5.93 25.92
C ARG A 69 -4.40 -4.43 25.73
N SER A 70 -5.33 -3.62 26.23
CA SER A 70 -5.33 -2.15 26.03
C SER A 70 -4.10 -1.42 26.57
N ASN A 71 -3.27 -2.06 27.39
CA ASN A 71 -2.10 -1.46 28.06
C ASN A 71 -0.88 -1.39 27.12
N LEU A 72 -0.92 -2.07 25.97
CA LEU A 72 0.18 -2.17 25.01
C LEU A 72 0.05 -1.14 23.87
N ILE A 73 -0.35 0.10 24.19
CA ILE A 73 -0.65 1.14 23.19
C ILE A 73 0.57 1.46 22.32
N ILE A 74 1.75 1.60 22.93
CA ILE A 74 2.99 1.90 22.22
C ILE A 74 3.30 0.80 21.20
N PHE A 75 3.09 -0.46 21.57
CA PHE A 75 3.28 -1.60 20.68
C PHE A 75 2.25 -1.60 19.52
N GLN A 76 0.98 -1.28 19.80
CA GLN A 76 -0.05 -1.15 18.76
C GLN A 76 0.27 -0.03 17.77
N LEU A 77 0.78 1.11 18.24
CA LEU A 77 1.23 2.21 17.38
C LEU A 77 2.46 1.82 16.54
N ALA A 78 3.41 1.11 17.14
CA ALA A 78 4.59 0.60 16.43
C ALA A 78 4.21 -0.36 15.31
N LEU A 79 3.25 -1.27 15.54
CA LEU A 79 2.72 -2.17 14.50
C LEU A 79 2.07 -1.41 13.35
N LEU A 80 1.30 -0.36 13.64
CA LEU A 80 0.65 0.46 12.63
C LEU A 80 1.69 1.22 11.78
N MET A 81 2.69 1.82 12.42
CA MET A 81 3.81 2.47 11.71
C MET A 81 4.58 1.48 10.84
N ALA A 82 4.89 0.28 11.37
CA ALA A 82 5.56 -0.77 10.62
C ALA A 82 4.74 -1.19 9.39
N ALA A 83 3.43 -1.35 9.51
CA ALA A 83 2.56 -1.71 8.39
C ALA A 83 2.55 -0.65 7.27
N CYS A 84 2.54 0.64 7.62
CA CYS A 84 2.66 1.72 6.65
C CYS A 84 3.99 1.65 5.90
N VAL A 85 5.09 1.46 6.63
CA VAL A 85 6.44 1.35 6.04
C VAL A 85 6.56 0.11 5.16
N ILE A 86 6.06 -1.04 5.61
CA ILE A 86 6.05 -2.29 4.84
C ILE A 86 5.23 -2.11 3.55
N THR A 87 4.03 -1.53 3.65
CA THR A 87 3.18 -1.27 2.48
C THR A 87 3.89 -0.41 1.45
N PHE A 88 4.56 0.65 1.92
CA PHE A 88 5.36 1.52 1.07
C PHE A 88 6.53 0.78 0.40
N MET A 89 7.34 0.07 1.19
CA MET A 89 8.52 -0.65 0.69
C MET A 89 8.15 -1.75 -0.31
N LEU A 90 7.11 -2.55 -0.02
CA LEU A 90 6.65 -3.62 -0.90
C LEU A 90 6.11 -3.05 -2.21
N THR A 91 5.36 -1.94 -2.15
CA THR A 91 4.83 -1.28 -3.34
C THR A 91 5.97 -0.73 -4.20
N GLU A 92 6.94 -0.04 -3.61
CA GLU A 92 8.12 0.45 -4.34
C GLU A 92 8.98 -0.67 -4.92
N LYS A 93 9.17 -1.77 -4.19
CA LYS A 93 9.90 -2.96 -4.66
C LYS A 93 9.19 -3.59 -5.86
N ARG A 94 7.86 -3.69 -5.81
CA ARG A 94 7.02 -4.21 -6.89
C ARG A 94 7.12 -3.33 -8.14
N LEU A 95 7.05 -2.01 -7.99
CA LEU A 95 7.22 -1.04 -9.08
C LEU A 95 8.61 -1.13 -9.69
N LYS A 96 9.65 -1.16 -8.86
CA LYS A 96 11.04 -1.34 -9.30
C LYS A 96 11.16 -2.56 -10.21
N ASN A 97 10.70 -3.73 -9.76
CA ASN A 97 10.79 -4.98 -10.54
C ASN A 97 10.09 -4.88 -11.90
N MET A 98 8.93 -4.22 -11.99
CA MET A 98 8.26 -4.01 -13.28
C MET A 98 9.03 -3.07 -14.20
N THR A 99 9.63 -2.00 -13.67
CA THR A 99 10.48 -1.10 -14.47
C THR A 99 11.71 -1.83 -15.02
N TYR A 100 12.37 -2.69 -14.22
CA TYR A 100 13.50 -3.50 -14.68
C TYR A 100 13.09 -4.48 -15.79
N SER A 101 11.96 -5.18 -15.62
CA SER A 101 11.45 -6.11 -16.64
C SER A 101 11.15 -5.41 -17.97
N GLN A 102 10.62 -4.18 -17.94
CA GLN A 102 10.40 -3.41 -19.17
C GLN A 102 11.70 -2.92 -19.82
N GLY A 103 12.70 -2.53 -19.03
CA GLY A 103 14.01 -2.10 -19.56
C GLY A 103 14.79 -3.23 -20.22
N GLY A 104 14.75 -4.45 -19.64
CA GLY A 104 15.38 -5.63 -20.21
C GLY A 104 14.77 -6.07 -21.55
N ASP A 105 13.44 -6.01 -21.66
CA ASP A 105 12.72 -6.39 -22.89
C ASP A 105 13.00 -5.44 -24.08
N ARG A 106 13.31 -4.16 -23.80
CA ARG A 106 13.75 -3.20 -24.83
C ARG A 106 15.20 -3.42 -25.29
N SER A 107 16.06 -3.96 -24.43
CA SER A 107 17.47 -4.20 -24.75
C SER A 107 17.70 -5.49 -25.56
N GLY A 108 16.79 -6.47 -25.48
CA GLY A 108 16.87 -7.73 -26.24
C GLY A 108 16.25 -7.67 -27.64
N ARG A 109 15.75 -6.50 -28.05
CA ARG A 109 15.06 -6.27 -29.33
C ARG A 109 15.88 -5.47 -30.35
N ASN A 110 17.13 -5.13 -30.01
CA ASN A 110 18.09 -4.45 -30.89
C ASN A 110 19.17 -5.42 -31.36
#